data_AF-A0A7J2LFE2-F1
#
_entry.id   AF-A0A7J2LFE2-F1
#
_cell.length_a   1.000
_cell.length_b   1.000
_cell.length_c   1.000
_cell.angle_alpha   90.00
_cell.angle_beta   90.00
_cell.angle_gamma   90.00
#
_symmetry.space_group_name_H-M   'P 1'
#
loop_
_entity.id
_entity.type
_entity.pdbx_description
1 polymer ?
#
loop_
_entity_poly.entity_id
_entity_poly.type
_entity_poly.pdbx_seq_one_letter_code
_entity_poly.pdbx_strand_id
1 'polypeptide(L)' 'PPEFVDRIPYIVAVVRLEEGVKLPGIITGVKPEDMRVGMDVEIKFEGGGGSRWPSWPRYSFKPV' A
#
# COMPACT_ATOMS: atom_id res chain seq x y z
N PRO A 1 -10.20 1.55 -11.40
CA PRO A 1 -10.97 2.80 -11.20
C PRO A 1 -10.15 4.01 -11.66
N PRO A 2 -10.78 5.10 -12.14
CA PRO A 2 -10.07 6.27 -12.65
C PRO A 2 -9.07 6.88 -11.65
N GLU A 3 -9.31 6.71 -10.35
CA GLU A 3 -8.49 7.24 -9.25
C GLU A 3 -7.06 6.67 -9.15
N PHE A 4 -6.75 5.62 -9.91
CA PHE A 4 -5.42 5.00 -9.93
C PHE A 4 -4.60 5.34 -11.17
N VAL A 5 -5.20 6.05 -12.15
CA VAL A 5 -4.54 6.36 -13.43
C VAL A 5 -3.31 7.24 -13.19
N ASP A 6 -3.41 8.22 -12.28
CA ASP A 6 -2.30 9.10 -11.92
C ASP A 6 -1.17 8.40 -11.15
N ARG A 7 -1.40 7.16 -10.71
CA ARG A 7 -0.45 6.35 -9.93
C ARG A 7 0.24 5.29 -10.79
N ILE A 8 0.03 5.27 -12.10
CA ILE A 8 0.69 4.33 -13.00
C ILE A 8 2.15 4.79 -13.21
N PRO A 9 3.16 3.89 -13.03
CA PRO A 9 3.06 2.50 -12.59
C PRO A 9 2.96 2.36 -11.06
N TYR A 10 2.07 1.47 -10.59
CA TYR A 10 1.97 1.10 -9.17
C TYR A 10 2.25 -0.38 -8.96
N ILE A 11 2.81 -0.72 -7.80
CA ILE A 11 3.16 -2.09 -7.43
C ILE A 11 2.05 -2.68 -6.56
N VAL A 12 1.62 -3.90 -6.87
CA VAL A 12 0.69 -4.67 -6.03
C VAL A 12 1.40 -5.92 -5.54
N ALA A 13 1.30 -6.21 -4.25
CA ALA A 13 1.94 -7.36 -3.63
C ALA A 13 1.05 -7.98 -2.55
N VAL A 14 1.38 -9.22 -2.17
CA VAL A 14 0.86 -9.87 -0.96
C VAL A 14 1.96 -9.79 0.10
N VAL A 15 1.72 -8.99 1.14
CA VAL A 15 2.67 -8.77 2.22
C VAL A 15 2.35 -9.73 3.36
N ARG A 16 3.36 -10.47 3.82
CA ARG A 16 3.28 -11.26 5.05
C ARG A 16 3.73 -10.37 6.21
N LEU A 17 2.85 -10.14 7.17
CA LEU A 17 3.17 -9.47 8.41
C LEU A 17 3.87 -10.43 9.37
N GLU A 18 4.57 -9.88 10.38
CA GLU A 18 5.29 -10.62 11.41
C GLU A 18 4.37 -11.58 12.18
N GLU A 19 3.11 -11.19 12.39
CA GLU A 19 2.08 -12.01 13.02
C GLU A 19 1.62 -13.21 12.15
N GLY A 20 2.14 -13.33 10.92
CA GLY A 20 1.86 -14.42 9.99
C GLY A 20 0.70 -14.18 9.03
N VAL A 21 -0.04 -13.08 9.20
CA VAL A 21 -1.16 -12.69 8.33
C VAL A 21 -0.64 -12.23 6.96
N LYS A 22 -1.37 -12.54 5.89
CA LYS A 22 -1.07 -12.11 4.53
C LYS A 22 -2.10 -11.11 4.04
N LEU A 23 -1.66 -9.90 3.71
CA LEU A 23 -2.54 -8.84 3.22
C LEU A 23 -2.16 -8.45 1.78
N PRO A 24 -3.12 -8.44 0.84
CA PRO A 24 -2.91 -7.82 -0.46
C PRO A 24 -2.89 -6.30 -0.31
N GLY A 25 -1.97 -5.61 -0.98
CA GLY A 25 -1.94 -4.15 -0.96
C GLY A 25 -1.01 -3.55 -1.99
N ILE A 26 -1.08 -2.22 -2.08
CA ILE A 26 -0.23 -1.42 -2.96
C ILE A 26 1.04 -1.04 -2.20
N ILE A 27 2.18 -1.19 -2.86
CA ILE A 27 3.48 -0.71 -2.36
C ILE A 27 3.77 0.66 -2.99
N THR A 28 4.13 1.62 -2.15
CA THR A 28 4.38 3.02 -2.51
C THR A 28 5.76 3.46 -2.01
N GLY A 29 6.29 4.54 -2.59
CA GLY A 29 7.57 5.12 -2.14
C GLY A 29 8.82 4.41 -2.67
N VAL A 30 8.69 3.52 -3.66
CA VAL A 30 9.79 2.78 -4.27
C VAL A 30 9.52 2.57 -5.75
N LYS A 31 10.56 2.57 -6.58
CA LYS A 31 10.42 2.31 -8.00
C LYS A 31 10.16 0.82 -8.24
N PRO A 32 9.38 0.45 -9.28
CA PRO A 32 9.14 -0.95 -9.61
C PRO A 32 10.41 -1.78 -9.83
N GLU A 33 11.47 -1.17 -10.36
CA GLU A 33 12.77 -1.83 -10.64
C GLU A 33 13.57 -2.18 -9.36
N ASP A 34 13.35 -1.46 -8.27
CA ASP A 34 14.05 -1.67 -6.99
C ASP A 34 13.34 -2.70 -6.10
N MET A 35 12.09 -3.07 -6.44
CA MET A 35 11.28 -3.99 -5.66
C MET A 35 11.73 -5.45 -5.77
N ARG A 36 11.81 -6.12 -4.63
CA ARG A 36 12.20 -7.54 -4.53
C ARG A 36 11.33 -8.29 -3.53
N VAL A 37 11.12 -9.58 -3.77
CA VAL A 37 10.44 -10.46 -2.80
C VAL A 37 11.32 -10.60 -1.57
N GLY A 38 10.71 -10.49 -0.38
CA GLY A 38 11.41 -10.55 0.91
C GLY A 38 11.97 -9.21 1.38
N MET A 39 11.67 -8.11 0.71
CA MET A 39 11.97 -6.77 1.21
C MET A 39 11.07 -6.43 2.41
N ASP A 40 11.66 -5.86 3.46
CA ASP A 40 10.93 -5.39 4.63
C ASP A 40 10.09 -4.17 4.28
N VAL A 41 8.84 -4.19 4.72
CA VAL A 41 7.87 -3.12 4.47
C VAL A 41 7.07 -2.81 5.73
N GLU A 42 6.64 -1.57 5.86
CA GLU A 42 5.71 -1.14 6.93
C GLU A 42 4.37 -0.69 6.35
N ILE A 43 3.31 -0.82 7.16
CA ILE A 43 1.97 -0.33 6.81
C ILE A 43 1.93 1.19 6.99
N LYS A 44 1.46 1.87 5.96
CA LYS A 44 1.11 3.29 5.97
C LYS A 44 -0.39 3.47 5.78
N PHE A 45 -1.02 4.18 6.71
CA PHE A 45 -2.42 4.61 6.58
C PHE A 45 -2.48 6.04 6.02
N GLU A 46 -3.31 6.25 5.00
CA GLU A 46 -3.56 7.55 4.40
C GLU A 46 -5.06 7.87 4.39
N GLY A 47 -5.40 9.13 4.69
CA GLY A 47 -6.78 9.57 4.81
C GLY A 47 -7.39 9.20 6.16
N GLY A 48 -8.72 9.12 6.22
CA GLY A 48 -9.45 9.11 7.49
C GLY A 48 -10.05 10.48 7.80
N GLY A 49 -11.24 10.53 8.40
CA GLY A 49 -11.79 11.77 8.97
C GLY A 49 -12.34 12.79 7.97
N GLY A 50 -12.56 12.40 6.71
CA GLY A 50 -13.28 13.21 5.73
C GLY A 50 -14.72 13.49 6.16
N SER A 51 -15.26 14.64 5.73
CA SER A 51 -16.61 15.14 6.07
C SER A 51 -17.78 14.35 5.47
N ARG A 52 -17.51 13.31 4.67
CA ARG A 52 -18.52 12.39 4.13
C ARG A 52 -18.27 10.96 4.58
N TRP A 53 -19.35 10.32 5.04
CA TRP A 53 -19.36 8.94 5.51
C TRP A 53 -19.48 7.95 4.34
N PRO A 54 -18.80 6.78 4.38
CA PRO A 54 -17.75 6.40 5.33
C PRO A 54 -16.39 7.01 4.94
N SER A 55 -15.67 7.53 5.92
CA SER A 55 -14.37 8.19 5.72
C SER A 55 -13.20 7.32 6.18
N TRP A 56 -13.24 6.02 5.90
CA TRP A 56 -12.21 5.11 6.38
C TRP A 56 -10.83 5.42 5.78
N PRO A 57 -9.77 5.30 6.59
CA PRO A 57 -8.41 5.41 6.08
C PRO A 57 -8.15 4.26 5.09
N ARG A 58 -7.40 4.57 4.03
CA ARG A 58 -6.84 3.54 3.15
C ARG A 58 -5.47 3.14 3.69
N TYR A 59 -5.09 1.89 3.48
CA TYR A 59 -3.74 1.44 3.80
C TYR A 59 -2.94 1.16 2.52
N SER A 60 -1.63 1.30 2.65
CA SER A 60 -0.62 0.96 1.66
C SER A 60 0.62 0.48 2.40
N PHE A 61 1.59 -0.07 1.67
CA PHE A 61 2.88 -0.45 2.21
C PHE A 61 3.97 0.45 1.65
N LYS A 62 5.06 0.63 2.39
CA LYS A 62 6.29 1.25 1.89
C LYS A 62 7.50 0.47 2.43
N PRO A 63 8.64 0.46 1.72
CA PRO A 63 9.87 -0.10 2.29
C PRO A 63 10.27 0.63 3.57
N VAL A 64 10.90 -0.12 4.48
CA VAL A 64 11.54 0.40 5.70
C VAL A 64 12.86 1.09 5.37
#